data_AF-A0A4R1R9S6-F1
#
_entry.id   AF-A0A4R1R9S6-F1
#
_cell.length_a   1.000
_cell.length_b   1.000
_cell.length_c   1.000
_cell.angle_alpha   90.00
_cell.angle_beta   90.00
_cell.angle_gamma   90.00
#
_symmetry.space_group_name_H-M   'P 1'
#
loop_
_entity.id
_entity.type
_entity.pdbx_description
1 polymer ?
#
loop_
_entity_poly.entity_id
_entity_poly.type
_entity_poly.pdbx_seq_one_letter_code
_entity_poly.pdbx_strand_id
1 'polypeptide(L)'
;MHISFTSHNTTKSTSSFGLIDYLDKENQAYVSLESENGNKENLTLEKDHEFESFFDGDYSEENSSQQIDIHKVVSDIDCNRGTQNLKQSNFYMFNVSPNKSELAHMEQLANTELQNRGLIIDSKNKLLEQVYQEQKNELMKMQMKLYAKDLMTEYARNFKRDIYADESKLPDKNQRKELENSTEKEFKSYLSTKGIEQEDKKNQDKSSKWIDTNNLVILEEKGNSIKAELTIEGNLKSEVFLPKKLVQEQENGSYKLPENLYNAKANEIINKNTLVEINASFKDTKSLKNKEEAYNFEKTDSRLENPLKMSFNESDITKTNNKYYVSKHLYDEKEKQSLKQSILSEYGTEREKIYNKLARERGFNLEKRPLTEKDLLWYGKVETQRTHKPTDLYVIKNQETLKEIERLSKNKIFNQNKIANLESSLFRDEKDNIIKAGLKKEGNQYHVHLVVSRHDKTMQKPENKISLSPLANHKEGKMYKGADVGFNRDAFFQKAETVFDKKFDYDRTHKESYQGYKEEKKQRSMSNNVVGKTKGELKSFVKKHTGINTIKQQISPVQNIKTQLGMSQIPSRIPKTPLDLAFKIGKKVIDKGLGY
;
A
#
# COMPACT_ATOMS: atom_id res chain seq x y z
N MET A 1 -15.35 -6.69 9.17
CA MET A 1 -14.19 -5.93 9.72
C MET A 1 -13.94 -4.60 9.00
N HIS A 2 -13.22 -3.64 9.60
CA HIS A 2 -12.65 -2.47 8.90
C HIS A 2 -11.12 -2.52 8.90
N ILE A 3 -10.52 -2.38 7.71
CA ILE A 3 -9.07 -2.28 7.50
C ILE A 3 -8.75 -1.03 6.66
N SER A 4 -7.66 -0.32 6.98
CA SER A 4 -7.12 0.73 6.12
C SER A 4 -5.59 0.77 6.08
N PHE A 5 -5.05 1.19 4.93
CA PHE A 5 -3.63 1.47 4.74
C PHE A 5 -3.43 2.97 4.56
N THR A 6 -2.44 3.54 5.24
CA THR A 6 -2.03 4.95 5.13
C THR A 6 -0.52 5.01 4.91
N SER A 7 -0.08 5.65 3.82
CA SER A 7 1.35 5.89 3.57
C SER A 7 1.92 6.94 4.51
N HIS A 8 3.16 6.73 4.97
CA HIS A 8 4.00 7.80 5.52
C HIS A 8 3.96 9.02 4.60
N ASN A 9 3.54 10.17 5.15
CA ASN A 9 3.46 11.45 4.45
C ASN A 9 4.77 12.25 4.61
N THR A 10 5.63 12.16 3.60
CA THR A 10 6.95 12.78 3.54
C THR A 10 6.97 14.29 3.49
N THR A 11 5.83 14.97 3.27
CA THR A 11 5.78 16.44 3.33
C THR A 11 5.62 16.97 4.76
N LYS A 12 5.25 16.12 5.72
CA LYS A 12 5.10 16.49 7.14
C LYS A 12 6.35 16.15 7.97
N SER A 13 6.97 15.02 7.69
CA SER A 13 8.16 14.50 8.37
C SER A 13 8.86 13.55 7.39
N THR A 14 10.17 13.34 7.54
CA THR A 14 10.90 12.23 6.89
C THR A 14 11.07 11.01 7.81
N SER A 15 10.80 11.19 9.10
CA SER A 15 10.93 10.20 10.17
C SER A 15 9.58 9.68 10.65
N SER A 16 9.56 8.42 11.09
CA SER A 16 8.44 7.78 11.78
C SER A 16 8.18 8.30 13.20
N PHE A 17 9.12 9.04 13.82
CA PHE A 17 9.03 9.50 15.20
C PHE A 17 7.67 10.10 15.58
N GLY A 18 7.17 11.07 14.81
CA GLY A 18 5.89 11.74 15.11
C GLY A 18 4.64 10.84 15.02
N LEU A 19 4.73 9.67 14.37
CA LEU A 19 3.68 8.65 14.42
C LEU A 19 3.87 7.73 15.63
N ILE A 20 5.10 7.30 15.90
CA ILE A 20 5.40 6.39 17.01
C ILE A 20 5.13 7.07 18.36
N ASP A 21 5.56 8.32 18.54
CA ASP A 21 5.29 9.17 19.71
C ASP A 21 3.78 9.41 19.93
N TYR A 22 3.02 9.59 18.84
CA TYR A 22 1.56 9.73 18.90
C TYR A 22 0.89 8.43 19.39
N LEU A 23 1.22 7.29 18.77
CA LEU A 23 0.72 5.97 19.18
C LEU A 23 1.18 5.62 20.60
N ASP A 24 2.34 6.14 21.04
CA ASP A 24 2.81 5.89 22.39
C ASP A 24 1.93 6.58 23.43
N LYS A 25 1.67 7.87 23.21
CA LYS A 25 0.85 8.73 24.08
C LYS A 25 -0.64 8.41 24.07
N GLU A 26 -1.23 7.90 22.98
CA GLU A 26 -2.68 7.60 22.93
C GLU A 26 -3.11 6.52 23.94
N ASN A 27 -2.18 5.67 24.43
CA ASN A 27 -2.42 4.72 25.52
C ASN A 27 -2.06 5.25 26.93
N GLN A 28 -1.52 6.46 27.06
CA GLN A 28 -1.19 7.06 28.36
C GLN A 28 -2.43 7.78 28.94
N ALA A 29 -2.88 7.36 30.12
CA ALA A 29 -3.99 8.02 30.81
C ALA A 29 -3.50 9.28 31.53
N TYR A 30 -3.75 10.45 30.92
CA TYR A 30 -3.58 11.74 31.59
C TYR A 30 -4.74 12.02 32.55
N VAL A 31 -4.43 12.53 33.74
CA VAL A 31 -5.40 13.19 34.62
C VAL A 31 -5.11 14.69 34.57
N SER A 32 -6.08 15.45 34.09
CA SER A 32 -6.09 16.91 34.24
C SER A 32 -6.52 17.24 35.66
N LEU A 33 -5.57 17.69 36.49
CA LEU A 33 -5.88 18.28 37.79
C LEU A 33 -6.12 19.79 37.58
N GLU A 34 -7.29 20.27 37.97
CA GLU A 34 -7.52 21.71 38.13
C GLU A 34 -6.91 22.12 39.49
N SER A 35 -5.86 22.92 39.45
CA SER A 35 -5.35 23.57 40.66
C SER A 35 -6.36 24.62 41.16
N GLU A 36 -6.36 24.92 42.45
CA GLU A 36 -7.28 25.91 43.05
C GLU A 36 -7.14 27.32 42.44
N ASN A 37 -6.02 27.60 41.76
CA ASN A 37 -5.75 28.83 41.03
C ASN A 37 -6.17 28.78 39.54
N GLY A 38 -6.89 27.76 39.09
CA GLY A 38 -7.47 27.66 37.74
C GLY A 38 -6.50 27.21 36.64
N ASN A 39 -5.22 26.96 36.94
CA ASN A 39 -4.29 26.37 35.99
C ASN A 39 -4.55 24.87 35.84
N LYS A 40 -4.66 24.42 34.59
CA LYS A 40 -4.82 23.01 34.21
C LYS A 40 -3.45 22.41 33.89
N GLU A 41 -2.95 21.61 34.82
CA GLU A 41 -1.77 20.78 34.56
C GLU A 41 -2.23 19.35 34.26
N ASN A 42 -1.71 18.79 33.17
CA ASN A 42 -1.91 17.39 32.83
C ASN A 42 -0.79 16.58 33.48
N LEU A 43 -1.07 15.93 34.60
CA LEU A 43 -0.15 14.96 35.16
C LEU A 43 -0.35 13.60 34.47
N THR A 44 0.75 12.99 34.06
CA THR A 44 0.78 11.58 33.68
C THR A 44 0.60 10.74 34.94
N LEU A 45 -0.33 9.78 34.94
CA LEU A 45 -0.48 8.84 36.06
C LEU A 45 0.69 7.84 36.10
N GLU A 46 1.76 8.16 36.83
CA GLU A 46 2.68 7.15 37.35
C GLU A 46 2.03 6.42 38.54
N LYS A 47 1.09 5.52 38.26
CA LYS A 47 0.64 4.46 39.18
C LYS A 47 -0.17 3.36 38.48
N ASP A 48 0.31 2.12 38.63
CA ASP A 48 -0.40 0.83 38.55
C ASP A 48 -1.11 0.37 37.27
N HIS A 49 -1.03 1.10 36.15
CA HIS A 49 -1.48 0.59 34.84
C HIS A 49 -0.30 0.09 34.00
N GLU A 50 -0.29 -1.21 33.65
CA GLU A 50 0.62 -1.74 32.63
C GLU A 50 0.29 -1.10 31.26
N PHE A 51 1.05 -0.05 30.90
CA PHE A 51 0.89 0.62 29.62
C PHE A 51 1.12 -0.35 28.47
N GLU A 52 0.24 -0.28 27.47
CA GLU A 52 0.37 -1.11 26.29
C GLU A 52 1.67 -0.77 25.55
N SER A 53 2.50 -1.78 25.29
CA SER A 53 3.80 -1.64 24.64
C SER A 53 3.74 -2.05 23.16
N PHE A 54 4.70 -1.60 22.36
CA PHE A 54 4.87 -2.12 21.00
C PHE A 54 5.22 -3.62 21.03
N PHE A 55 4.72 -4.36 20.04
CA PHE A 55 4.98 -5.78 19.80
C PHE A 55 5.37 -6.02 18.34
N ASP A 56 5.90 -7.19 18.00
CA ASP A 56 6.34 -7.52 16.64
C ASP A 56 6.06 -8.99 16.24
N GLY A 57 6.73 -9.47 15.18
CA GLY A 57 6.60 -10.85 14.71
C GLY A 57 7.05 -11.93 15.70
N ASP A 58 7.89 -11.57 16.67
CA ASP A 58 8.42 -12.48 17.68
C ASP A 58 7.51 -12.56 18.93
N TYR A 59 6.37 -11.86 18.92
CA TYR A 59 5.30 -12.04 19.90
C TYR A 59 4.74 -13.47 19.89
N SER A 60 4.60 -14.07 21.07
CA SER A 60 4.00 -15.39 21.29
C SER A 60 3.36 -15.46 22.68
N GLU A 61 2.72 -16.58 23.02
CA GLU A 61 2.24 -16.83 24.39
C GLU A 61 3.40 -16.87 25.40
N GLU A 62 4.54 -17.45 25.01
CA GLU A 62 5.76 -17.50 25.82
C GLU A 62 6.44 -16.13 25.93
N ASN A 63 6.41 -15.33 24.86
CA ASN A 63 6.99 -13.99 24.75
C ASN A 63 5.91 -12.90 24.76
N SER A 64 4.95 -13.01 25.69
CA SER A 64 3.79 -12.10 25.71
C SER A 64 4.09 -10.71 26.28
N SER A 65 5.25 -10.57 26.94
CA SER A 65 5.61 -9.44 27.80
C SER A 65 6.61 -8.48 27.12
N GLN A 66 6.59 -8.44 25.77
CA GLN A 66 7.43 -7.53 24.99
C GLN A 66 7.27 -6.07 25.45
N GLN A 67 8.40 -5.43 25.75
CA GLN A 67 8.53 -4.00 26.02
C GLN A 67 9.52 -3.43 25.00
N ILE A 68 9.03 -3.15 23.79
CA ILE A 68 9.86 -2.66 22.70
C ILE A 68 9.97 -1.13 22.82
N ASP A 69 11.19 -0.64 23.02
CA ASP A 69 11.51 0.78 23.12
C ASP A 69 11.14 1.57 21.85
N ILE A 70 10.61 2.78 22.03
CA ILE A 70 10.14 3.62 20.93
C ILE A 70 11.27 4.13 20.04
N HIS A 71 12.47 4.38 20.58
CA HIS A 71 13.61 4.83 19.78
C HIS A 71 14.14 3.70 18.89
N LYS A 72 14.11 2.45 19.38
CA LYS A 72 14.33 1.27 18.54
C LYS A 72 13.32 1.17 17.40
N VAL A 73 12.02 1.28 17.67
CA VAL A 73 10.96 1.23 16.63
C VAL A 73 11.21 2.29 15.55
N VAL A 74 11.52 3.52 15.95
CA VAL A 74 11.81 4.63 15.02
C VAL A 74 13.07 4.36 14.21
N SER A 75 14.16 3.95 14.87
CA SER A 75 15.44 3.68 14.22
C SER A 75 15.32 2.58 13.17
N ASP A 76 14.69 1.44 13.51
CA ASP A 76 14.54 0.32 12.59
C ASP A 76 13.69 0.72 11.36
N ILE A 77 12.54 1.39 11.58
CA ILE A 77 11.63 1.79 10.51
C ILE A 77 12.28 2.85 9.59
N ASP A 78 12.99 3.83 10.15
CA ASP A 78 13.58 4.92 9.38
C ASP A 78 14.82 4.48 8.60
N CYS A 79 15.67 3.63 9.20
CA CYS A 79 16.86 3.09 8.54
C CYS A 79 16.53 2.07 7.43
N ASN A 80 15.38 1.38 7.48
CA ASN A 80 15.02 0.34 6.49
C ASN A 80 14.47 0.89 5.15
N ARG A 81 15.27 1.75 4.50
CA ARG A 81 14.83 2.58 3.37
C ARG A 81 15.17 2.09 1.97
N GLY A 82 16.08 1.13 1.84
CA GLY A 82 16.62 0.74 0.54
C GLY A 82 17.21 1.95 -0.22
N THR A 83 17.17 1.93 -1.54
CA THR A 83 17.69 3.00 -2.41
C THR A 83 16.76 4.23 -2.55
N GLN A 84 15.66 4.32 -1.79
CA GLN A 84 14.65 5.36 -2.01
C GLN A 84 15.04 6.73 -1.43
N ASN A 85 14.95 7.78 -2.24
CA ASN A 85 15.16 9.15 -1.78
C ASN A 85 14.15 9.56 -0.69
N LEU A 86 14.53 10.52 0.17
CA LEU A 86 13.76 10.96 1.35
C LEU A 86 12.34 11.46 1.05
N LYS A 87 12.02 11.86 -0.19
CA LYS A 87 10.69 12.34 -0.58
C LYS A 87 9.66 11.22 -0.80
N GLN A 88 10.09 9.95 -0.86
CA GLN A 88 9.19 8.79 -1.02
C GLN A 88 8.74 8.20 0.33
N SER A 89 7.52 7.65 0.37
CA SER A 89 6.99 6.99 1.56
C SER A 89 7.88 5.79 1.97
N ASN A 90 8.29 5.74 3.24
CA ASN A 90 9.22 4.73 3.78
C ASN A 90 8.55 3.59 4.57
N PHE A 91 7.32 3.82 5.02
CA PHE A 91 6.54 2.88 5.81
C PHE A 91 5.05 3.14 5.58
N TYR A 92 4.23 2.18 5.97
CA TYR A 92 2.78 2.22 5.88
C TYR A 92 2.20 1.92 7.25
N MET A 93 1.22 2.71 7.67
CA MET A 93 0.37 2.37 8.79
C MET A 93 -0.81 1.53 8.28
N PHE A 94 -0.93 0.32 8.81
CA PHE A 94 -1.98 -0.65 8.54
C PHE A 94 -2.84 -0.75 9.79
N ASN A 95 -4.08 -0.26 9.71
CA ASN A 95 -5.03 -0.24 10.81
C ASN A 95 -5.97 -1.43 10.67
N VAL A 96 -6.12 -2.23 11.73
CA VAL A 96 -7.10 -3.33 11.79
C VAL A 96 -8.10 -3.02 12.90
N SER A 97 -9.38 -3.03 12.56
CA SER A 97 -10.46 -2.67 13.48
C SER A 97 -11.61 -3.65 13.31
N PRO A 98 -11.76 -4.62 14.23
CA PRO A 98 -12.96 -5.42 14.30
C PRO A 98 -14.20 -4.54 14.59
N ASN A 99 -15.37 -4.97 14.14
CA ASN A 99 -16.66 -4.31 14.29
C ASN A 99 -17.31 -4.66 15.65
N LYS A 100 -18.50 -4.09 15.95
CA LYS A 100 -19.18 -4.31 17.26
C LYS A 100 -19.50 -5.80 17.50
N SER A 101 -19.90 -6.56 16.48
CA SER A 101 -20.18 -8.01 16.57
C SER A 101 -18.89 -8.82 16.81
N GLU A 102 -17.85 -8.56 16.01
CA GLU A 102 -16.54 -9.20 16.08
C GLU A 102 -15.89 -8.97 17.46
N LEU A 103 -15.96 -7.75 18.00
CA LEU A 103 -15.44 -7.42 19.33
C LEU A 103 -16.25 -8.02 20.48
N ALA A 104 -17.58 -8.14 20.34
CA ALA A 104 -18.42 -8.80 21.34
C ALA A 104 -18.13 -10.31 21.40
N HIS A 105 -17.85 -10.94 20.26
CA HIS A 105 -17.45 -12.34 20.19
C HIS A 105 -16.09 -12.60 20.85
N MET A 106 -15.07 -11.78 20.54
CA MET A 106 -13.77 -11.85 21.22
C MET A 106 -13.88 -11.65 22.75
N GLU A 107 -14.79 -10.77 23.19
CA GLU A 107 -15.05 -10.55 24.61
C GLU A 107 -15.73 -11.77 25.25
N GLN A 108 -16.68 -12.41 24.56
CA GLN A 108 -17.28 -13.66 25.01
C GLN A 108 -16.22 -14.76 25.17
N LEU A 109 -15.31 -14.93 24.20
CA LEU A 109 -14.19 -15.88 24.30
C LEU A 109 -13.29 -15.58 25.50
N ALA A 110 -12.93 -14.31 25.72
CA ALA A 110 -12.15 -13.90 26.89
C ALA A 110 -12.89 -14.22 28.21
N ASN A 111 -14.18 -13.90 28.30
CA ASN A 111 -14.99 -14.18 29.49
C ASN A 111 -15.10 -15.70 29.78
N THR A 112 -15.30 -16.51 28.74
CA THR A 112 -15.33 -17.99 28.85
C THR A 112 -13.99 -18.54 29.33
N GLU A 113 -12.87 -18.04 28.80
CA GLU A 113 -11.52 -18.46 29.23
C GLU A 113 -11.23 -18.09 30.70
N LEU A 114 -11.69 -16.92 31.16
CA LEU A 114 -11.61 -16.55 32.58
C LEU A 114 -12.46 -17.49 33.45
N GLN A 115 -13.71 -17.76 33.05
CA GLN A 115 -14.59 -18.68 33.77
C GLN A 115 -14.00 -20.10 33.88
N ASN A 116 -13.41 -20.60 32.79
CA ASN A 116 -12.70 -21.90 32.77
C ASN A 116 -11.53 -21.96 33.77
N ARG A 117 -10.91 -20.82 34.10
CA ARG A 117 -9.83 -20.67 35.09
C ARG A 117 -10.34 -20.46 36.52
N GLY A 118 -11.65 -20.46 36.75
CA GLY A 118 -12.27 -20.16 38.04
C GLY A 118 -12.36 -18.66 38.35
N LEU A 119 -12.11 -17.77 37.38
CA LEU A 119 -12.35 -16.34 37.51
C LEU A 119 -13.82 -16.04 37.20
N ILE A 120 -14.60 -15.78 38.25
CA ILE A 120 -16.01 -15.40 38.16
C ILE A 120 -16.14 -13.91 38.50
N ILE A 121 -16.97 -13.17 37.76
CA ILE A 121 -17.34 -11.79 38.11
C ILE A 121 -18.12 -11.82 39.43
N ASP A 122 -17.61 -11.15 40.46
CA ASP A 122 -18.37 -10.76 41.64
C ASP A 122 -18.55 -9.24 41.65
N SER A 123 -19.72 -8.77 41.19
CA SER A 123 -20.09 -7.36 41.18
C SER A 123 -20.36 -6.76 42.56
N LYS A 124 -20.37 -7.58 43.62
CA LYS A 124 -20.42 -7.09 45.02
C LYS A 124 -19.02 -6.80 45.56
N ASN A 125 -17.97 -7.36 44.96
CA ASN A 125 -16.58 -7.14 45.36
C ASN A 125 -15.82 -6.35 44.29
N LYS A 126 -15.77 -5.02 44.50
CA LYS A 126 -15.08 -4.07 43.63
C LYS A 126 -13.62 -4.43 43.31
N LEU A 127 -12.91 -5.13 44.20
CA LEU A 127 -11.52 -5.57 43.94
C LEU A 127 -11.47 -6.77 42.99
N LEU A 128 -12.35 -7.76 43.18
CA LEU A 128 -12.47 -8.91 42.27
C LEU A 128 -12.94 -8.48 40.88
N GLU A 129 -13.92 -7.56 40.81
CA GLU A 129 -14.36 -6.97 39.57
C GLU A 129 -13.21 -6.25 38.83
N GLN A 130 -12.42 -5.41 39.52
CA GLN A 130 -11.24 -4.77 38.94
C GLN A 130 -10.23 -5.79 38.37
N VAL A 131 -9.89 -6.83 39.15
CA VAL A 131 -8.96 -7.88 38.69
C VAL A 131 -9.51 -8.63 37.49
N TYR A 132 -10.81 -8.94 37.47
CA TYR A 132 -11.47 -9.59 36.33
C TYR A 132 -11.38 -8.73 35.06
N GLN A 133 -11.73 -7.44 35.13
CA GLN A 133 -11.66 -6.54 33.97
C GLN A 133 -10.21 -6.39 33.46
N GLU A 134 -9.22 -6.33 34.36
CA GLU A 134 -7.80 -6.34 34.00
C GLU A 134 -7.40 -7.62 33.25
N GLN A 135 -7.80 -8.80 33.72
CA GLN A 135 -7.46 -10.06 33.03
C GLN A 135 -8.18 -10.20 31.68
N LYS A 136 -9.43 -9.72 31.59
CA LYS A 136 -10.19 -9.67 30.33
C LYS A 136 -9.51 -8.76 29.30
N ASN A 137 -9.04 -7.59 29.74
CA ASN A 137 -8.30 -6.64 28.90
C ASN A 137 -7.01 -7.26 28.33
N GLU A 138 -6.23 -7.97 29.14
CA GLU A 138 -5.02 -8.64 28.66
C GLU A 138 -5.31 -9.80 27.69
N LEU A 139 -6.38 -10.58 27.92
CA LEU A 139 -6.83 -11.59 26.95
C LEU A 139 -7.29 -10.95 25.63
N MET A 140 -8.03 -9.83 25.67
CA MET A 140 -8.47 -9.11 24.47
C MET A 140 -7.28 -8.54 23.67
N LYS A 141 -6.29 -7.96 24.35
CA LYS A 141 -5.03 -7.52 23.73
C LYS A 141 -4.27 -8.68 23.09
N MET A 142 -4.12 -9.80 23.79
CA MET A 142 -3.43 -11.00 23.28
C MET A 142 -4.11 -11.55 22.02
N GLN A 143 -5.44 -11.66 22.03
CA GLN A 143 -6.23 -12.05 20.86
C GLN A 143 -5.95 -11.11 19.67
N MET A 144 -5.95 -9.78 19.88
CA MET A 144 -5.62 -8.79 18.85
C MET A 144 -4.19 -8.93 18.31
N LYS A 145 -3.19 -9.15 19.18
CA LYS A 145 -1.77 -9.33 18.79
C LYS A 145 -1.56 -10.59 17.94
N LEU A 146 -2.12 -11.71 18.39
CA LEU A 146 -2.04 -12.98 17.66
C LEU A 146 -2.76 -12.89 16.31
N TYR A 147 -3.92 -12.22 16.25
CA TYR A 147 -4.62 -11.99 14.98
C TYR A 147 -3.81 -11.09 14.03
N ALA A 148 -3.19 -10.02 14.54
CA ALA A 148 -2.31 -9.16 13.75
C ALA A 148 -1.14 -9.94 13.12
N LYS A 149 -0.53 -10.87 13.87
CA LYS A 149 0.55 -11.74 13.37
C LYS A 149 0.09 -12.63 12.20
N ASP A 150 -1.10 -13.22 12.30
CA ASP A 150 -1.68 -14.02 11.21
C ASP A 150 -1.97 -13.14 9.98
N LEU A 151 -2.43 -11.90 10.17
CA LEU A 151 -2.59 -10.94 9.09
C LEU A 151 -1.27 -10.57 8.41
N MET A 152 -0.16 -10.49 9.15
CA MET A 152 1.15 -10.21 8.57
C MET A 152 1.70 -11.38 7.73
N THR A 153 1.29 -12.62 8.05
CA THR A 153 1.50 -13.79 7.19
C THR A 153 0.79 -13.65 5.84
N GLU A 154 -0.49 -13.26 5.87
CA GLU A 154 -1.25 -13.04 4.64
C GLU A 154 -0.81 -11.78 3.88
N TYR A 155 -0.28 -10.77 4.59
CA TYR A 155 0.30 -9.57 4.00
C TYR A 155 1.55 -9.91 3.17
N ALA A 156 2.46 -10.75 3.70
CA ALA A 156 3.61 -11.26 2.95
C ALA A 156 3.17 -12.07 1.72
N ARG A 157 2.28 -13.04 1.90
CA ARG A 157 1.76 -13.92 0.83
C ARG A 157 1.11 -13.13 -0.31
N ASN A 158 0.40 -12.06 -0.01
CA ASN A 158 -0.34 -11.26 -1.00
C ASN A 158 0.58 -10.62 -2.05
N PHE A 159 1.84 -10.29 -1.71
CA PHE A 159 2.81 -9.73 -2.66
C PHE A 159 3.26 -10.71 -3.75
N LYS A 160 3.13 -12.03 -3.54
CA LYS A 160 3.59 -13.09 -4.46
C LYS A 160 5.03 -12.87 -4.95
N ARG A 161 5.93 -12.54 -4.03
CA ARG A 161 7.34 -12.27 -4.32
C ARG A 161 8.26 -13.31 -3.73
N ASP A 162 9.34 -13.56 -4.46
CA ASP A 162 10.50 -14.27 -3.95
C ASP A 162 11.61 -13.27 -3.60
N ILE A 163 12.40 -13.61 -2.58
CA ILE A 163 13.63 -12.91 -2.19
C ILE A 163 14.82 -13.86 -2.30
N TYR A 164 16.03 -13.31 -2.43
CA TYR A 164 17.24 -14.13 -2.42
C TYR A 164 17.41 -14.85 -1.09
N ALA A 165 17.87 -16.10 -1.15
CA ALA A 165 18.03 -16.95 0.03
C ALA A 165 19.20 -16.50 0.94
N ASP A 166 20.29 -16.03 0.34
CA ASP A 166 21.51 -15.57 1.03
C ASP A 166 22.10 -14.35 0.30
N GLU A 167 22.13 -13.20 0.96
CA GLU A 167 22.72 -11.98 0.38
C GLU A 167 24.24 -12.05 0.25
N SER A 168 24.93 -12.80 1.12
CA SER A 168 26.39 -12.91 1.13
C SER A 168 26.94 -13.60 -0.13
N LYS A 169 26.08 -14.30 -0.87
CA LYS A 169 26.40 -15.01 -2.12
C LYS A 169 25.97 -14.25 -3.38
N LEU A 170 25.45 -13.03 -3.25
CA LEU A 170 25.07 -12.19 -4.39
C LEU A 170 26.26 -11.38 -4.92
N PRO A 171 26.36 -11.20 -6.26
CA PRO A 171 27.38 -10.35 -6.84
C PRO A 171 27.19 -8.87 -6.45
N ASP A 172 28.31 -8.21 -6.17
CA ASP A 172 28.37 -6.76 -6.00
C ASP A 172 28.06 -6.00 -7.30
N LYS A 173 28.03 -4.67 -7.23
CA LYS A 173 27.67 -3.79 -8.36
C LYS A 173 28.59 -3.94 -9.58
N ASN A 174 29.89 -4.15 -9.39
CA ASN A 174 30.87 -4.30 -10.48
C ASN A 174 30.80 -5.71 -11.05
N GLN A 175 30.78 -6.73 -10.18
CA GLN A 175 30.63 -8.13 -10.56
C GLN A 175 29.32 -8.37 -11.34
N ARG A 176 28.21 -7.73 -10.92
CA ARG A 176 26.91 -7.76 -11.59
C ARG A 176 26.99 -7.14 -12.99
N LYS A 177 27.66 -6.00 -13.16
CA LYS A 177 27.89 -5.38 -14.46
C LYS A 177 28.74 -6.26 -15.40
N GLU A 178 29.75 -6.94 -14.87
CA GLU A 178 30.55 -7.90 -15.64
C GLU A 178 29.76 -9.15 -16.03
N LEU A 179 28.92 -9.68 -15.14
CA LEU A 179 27.97 -10.76 -15.43
C LEU A 179 26.96 -10.35 -16.50
N GLU A 180 26.38 -9.16 -16.40
CA GLU A 180 25.46 -8.60 -17.41
C GLU A 180 26.12 -8.47 -18.78
N ASN A 181 27.34 -7.93 -18.86
CA ASN A 181 28.11 -7.85 -20.11
C ASN A 181 28.41 -9.24 -20.71
N SER A 182 28.74 -10.21 -19.86
CA SER A 182 29.05 -11.59 -20.28
C SER A 182 27.79 -12.31 -20.77
N THR A 183 26.68 -12.13 -20.05
CA THR A 183 25.34 -12.63 -20.38
C THR A 183 24.88 -12.09 -21.71
N GLU A 184 25.02 -10.77 -21.95
CA GLU A 184 24.57 -10.17 -23.21
C GLU A 184 25.39 -10.68 -24.40
N LYS A 185 26.68 -11.00 -24.22
CA LYS A 185 27.51 -11.62 -25.25
C LYS A 185 27.04 -13.05 -25.58
N GLU A 186 26.85 -13.90 -24.57
CA GLU A 186 26.41 -15.29 -24.77
C GLU A 186 24.95 -15.35 -25.27
N PHE A 187 24.08 -14.43 -24.81
CA PHE A 187 22.70 -14.30 -25.27
C PHE A 187 22.62 -13.78 -26.71
N LYS A 188 23.50 -12.85 -27.14
CA LYS A 188 23.62 -12.46 -28.56
C LYS A 188 23.97 -13.66 -29.43
N SER A 189 24.95 -14.48 -29.02
CA SER A 189 25.28 -15.72 -29.74
C SER A 189 24.11 -16.70 -29.78
N TYR A 190 23.37 -16.87 -28.68
CA TYR A 190 22.15 -17.68 -28.65
C TYR A 190 21.09 -17.18 -29.66
N LEU A 191 20.83 -15.87 -29.69
CA LEU A 191 19.88 -15.26 -30.64
C LEU A 191 20.32 -15.43 -32.09
N SER A 192 21.62 -15.39 -32.40
CA SER A 192 22.12 -15.73 -33.74
C SER A 192 21.79 -17.17 -34.14
N THR A 193 21.77 -18.14 -33.21
CA THR A 193 21.30 -19.52 -33.52
C THR A 193 19.81 -19.61 -33.83
N LYS A 194 19.04 -18.56 -33.52
CA LYS A 194 17.62 -18.40 -33.84
C LYS A 194 17.37 -17.51 -35.07
N GLY A 195 18.42 -17.14 -35.81
CA GLY A 195 18.30 -16.22 -36.95
C GLY A 195 18.05 -14.76 -36.56
N ILE A 196 18.29 -14.39 -35.29
CA ILE A 196 18.11 -13.03 -34.78
C ILE A 196 19.49 -12.39 -34.63
N GLU A 197 19.88 -11.60 -35.63
CA GLU A 197 21.07 -10.77 -35.56
C GLU A 197 20.79 -9.44 -34.82
N GLN A 198 21.80 -8.94 -34.10
CA GLN A 198 21.73 -7.66 -33.38
C GLN A 198 22.92 -6.77 -33.77
N GLU A 199 22.62 -5.54 -34.18
CA GLU A 199 23.62 -4.52 -34.54
C GLU A 199 24.48 -4.11 -33.33
N ASP A 200 25.81 -4.10 -33.50
CA ASP A 200 26.73 -3.57 -32.48
C ASP A 200 26.80 -2.03 -32.54
N LYS A 201 26.09 -1.37 -31.61
CA LYS A 201 26.06 0.10 -31.47
C LYS A 201 27.41 0.80 -31.24
N LYS A 202 28.52 0.08 -31.08
CA LYS A 202 29.81 0.63 -30.60
C LYS A 202 30.53 1.57 -31.57
N ASN A 203 30.15 1.62 -32.85
CA ASN A 203 30.89 2.36 -33.88
C ASN A 203 30.26 3.69 -34.33
N GLN A 204 29.08 4.07 -33.84
CA GLN A 204 28.40 5.29 -34.35
C GLN A 204 28.97 6.63 -33.85
N ASP A 205 29.75 6.67 -32.76
CA ASP A 205 30.19 7.92 -32.10
C ASP A 205 31.68 8.25 -32.24
N LYS A 206 32.48 7.46 -32.99
CA LYS A 206 33.93 7.66 -33.13
C LYS A 206 34.34 7.97 -34.57
N SER A 207 34.19 9.24 -34.97
CA SER A 207 34.92 9.81 -36.12
C SER A 207 35.99 10.76 -35.64
N SER A 208 37.16 10.73 -36.27
CA SER A 208 38.20 11.75 -36.11
C SER A 208 37.91 13.01 -36.94
N LYS A 209 36.94 12.96 -37.86
CA LYS A 209 36.60 14.03 -38.80
C LYS A 209 35.39 14.83 -38.30
N TRP A 210 35.59 16.14 -38.20
CA TRP A 210 34.60 17.13 -37.80
C TRP A 210 34.24 17.99 -39.01
N ILE A 211 33.01 18.51 -39.03
CA ILE A 211 32.54 19.43 -40.06
C ILE A 211 32.00 20.71 -39.42
N ASP A 212 32.14 21.83 -40.14
CA ASP A 212 31.55 23.12 -39.82
C ASP A 212 30.20 23.26 -40.53
N THR A 213 29.21 23.85 -39.86
CA THR A 213 27.81 23.75 -40.24
C THR A 213 27.05 25.04 -39.88
N ASN A 214 26.46 25.69 -40.90
CA ASN A 214 25.73 26.96 -40.78
C ASN A 214 24.20 26.77 -40.77
N ASN A 215 23.75 25.52 -40.83
CA ASN A 215 22.37 25.08 -41.04
C ASN A 215 21.73 24.49 -39.77
N LEU A 216 22.36 24.73 -38.62
CA LEU A 216 21.93 24.27 -37.29
C LEU A 216 21.53 25.47 -36.43
N VAL A 217 20.32 25.41 -35.84
CA VAL A 217 19.79 26.44 -34.94
C VAL A 217 19.42 25.81 -33.60
N ILE A 218 20.06 26.23 -32.51
CA ILE A 218 19.76 25.73 -31.17
C ILE A 218 18.40 26.27 -30.70
N LEU A 219 17.54 25.38 -30.19
CA LEU A 219 16.19 25.68 -29.70
C LEU A 219 16.09 25.60 -28.16
N GLU A 220 16.67 24.56 -27.55
CA GLU A 220 16.70 24.35 -26.09
C GLU A 220 18.00 23.65 -25.70
N GLU A 221 18.64 24.06 -24.60
CA GLU A 221 19.72 23.30 -23.97
C GLU A 221 19.24 22.70 -22.64
N LYS A 222 19.50 21.40 -22.43
CA LYS A 222 19.05 20.70 -21.23
C LYS A 222 20.07 19.68 -20.75
N GLY A 223 20.85 20.08 -19.75
CA GLY A 223 21.92 19.25 -19.19
C GLY A 223 22.98 18.94 -20.25
N ASN A 224 23.16 17.66 -20.57
CA ASN A 224 24.14 17.19 -21.56
C ASN A 224 23.59 17.06 -22.99
N SER A 225 22.38 17.54 -23.26
CA SER A 225 21.72 17.47 -24.56
C SER A 225 21.30 18.85 -25.07
N ILE A 226 21.45 19.05 -26.38
CA ILE A 226 20.95 20.19 -27.14
C ILE A 226 19.79 19.69 -28.00
N LYS A 227 18.69 20.45 -28.01
CA LYS A 227 17.62 20.35 -29.01
C LYS A 227 17.86 21.44 -30.04
N ALA A 228 17.96 21.08 -31.32
CA ALA A 228 18.23 22.01 -32.40
C ALA A 228 17.36 21.70 -33.63
N GLU A 229 17.02 22.72 -34.42
CA GLU A 229 16.56 22.55 -35.80
C GLU A 229 17.80 22.38 -36.69
N LEU A 230 17.83 21.32 -37.50
CA LEU A 230 18.84 21.13 -38.54
C LEU A 230 18.16 21.12 -39.91
N THR A 231 18.70 21.93 -40.83
CA THR A 231 18.27 22.02 -42.23
C THR A 231 19.24 21.27 -43.13
N ILE A 232 18.77 20.35 -43.97
CA ILE A 232 19.62 19.60 -44.91
C ILE A 232 19.31 19.98 -46.37
N GLU A 233 20.04 19.38 -47.31
CA GLU A 233 19.81 19.55 -48.74
C GLU A 233 18.34 19.28 -49.12
N GLY A 234 17.83 20.05 -50.09
CA GLY A 234 16.41 20.05 -50.43
C GLY A 234 15.51 20.86 -49.48
N ASN A 235 16.07 21.69 -48.60
CA ASN A 235 15.35 22.49 -47.58
C ASN A 235 14.52 21.65 -46.58
N LEU A 236 14.83 20.36 -46.43
CA LEU A 236 14.20 19.53 -45.40
C LEU A 236 14.71 19.95 -44.03
N LYS A 237 13.79 20.15 -43.09
CA LYS A 237 14.08 20.58 -41.72
C LYS A 237 13.46 19.63 -40.72
N SER A 238 14.12 19.42 -39.58
CA SER A 238 13.49 18.79 -38.42
C SER A 238 14.24 19.09 -37.13
N GLU A 239 13.54 18.92 -36.01
CA GLU A 239 14.14 18.94 -34.68
C GLU A 239 14.99 17.68 -34.46
N VAL A 240 16.22 17.85 -34.01
CA VAL A 240 17.17 16.77 -33.68
C VAL A 240 17.78 16.99 -32.29
N PHE A 241 18.10 15.89 -31.62
CA PHE A 241 18.80 15.91 -30.32
C PHE A 241 20.27 15.57 -30.49
N LEU A 242 21.15 16.48 -30.04
CA LEU A 242 22.60 16.40 -30.14
C LEU A 242 23.25 16.36 -28.74
N PRO A 243 24.33 15.59 -28.50
CA PRO A 243 25.06 15.65 -27.23
C PRO A 243 25.83 16.99 -27.13
N LYS A 244 25.60 17.77 -26.06
CA LYS A 244 26.20 19.11 -25.90
C LYS A 244 27.73 19.12 -26.04
N LYS A 245 28.40 18.08 -25.52
CA LYS A 245 29.86 17.89 -25.60
C LYS A 245 30.42 17.68 -27.03
N LEU A 246 29.55 17.48 -28.04
CA LEU A 246 29.92 17.21 -29.44
C LEU A 246 29.51 18.35 -30.39
N VAL A 247 29.07 19.49 -29.85
CA VAL A 247 28.70 20.69 -30.62
C VAL A 247 29.56 21.84 -30.12
N GLN A 248 30.27 22.51 -31.03
CA GLN A 248 31.17 23.62 -30.72
C GLN A 248 30.79 24.84 -31.57
N GLU A 249 30.34 25.91 -30.93
CA GLU A 249 30.12 27.19 -31.61
C GLU A 249 31.45 27.77 -32.09
N GLN A 250 31.46 28.39 -33.28
CA GLN A 250 32.61 29.01 -33.92
C GLN A 250 32.45 30.54 -33.91
N GLU A 251 33.55 31.29 -34.04
CA GLU A 251 33.55 32.77 -33.97
C GLU A 251 32.64 33.48 -35.00
N ASN A 252 32.33 32.80 -36.11
CA ASN A 252 31.43 33.28 -37.16
C ASN A 252 29.94 32.91 -36.93
N GLY A 253 29.58 32.38 -35.75
CA GLY A 253 28.22 31.92 -35.41
C GLY A 253 27.81 30.58 -36.03
N SER A 254 28.73 29.86 -36.68
CA SER A 254 28.50 28.49 -37.14
C SER A 254 28.76 27.46 -36.03
N TYR A 255 28.35 26.21 -36.26
CA TYR A 255 28.58 25.10 -35.32
C TYR A 255 29.43 24.01 -35.94
N LYS A 256 30.34 23.45 -35.15
CA LYS A 256 31.19 22.32 -35.52
C LYS A 256 30.76 21.05 -34.77
N LEU A 257 30.64 19.94 -35.49
CA LEU A 257 30.25 18.64 -34.93
C LEU A 257 30.90 17.45 -35.69
N PRO A 258 30.96 16.23 -35.11
CA PRO A 258 31.48 15.06 -35.79
C PRO A 258 30.68 14.69 -37.05
N GLU A 259 31.37 14.36 -38.14
CA GLU A 259 30.76 14.09 -39.46
C GLU A 259 29.76 12.93 -39.42
N ASN A 260 30.09 11.86 -38.69
CA ASN A 260 29.23 10.71 -38.43
C ASN A 260 27.93 11.10 -37.69
N LEU A 261 28.02 12.02 -36.72
CA LEU A 261 26.85 12.50 -35.99
C LEU A 261 25.94 13.33 -36.90
N TYR A 262 26.53 14.24 -37.68
CA TYR A 262 25.77 15.01 -38.67
C TYR A 262 25.08 14.11 -39.69
N ASN A 263 25.80 13.18 -40.31
CA ASN A 263 25.25 12.26 -41.30
C ASN A 263 24.14 11.37 -40.71
N ALA A 264 24.27 10.94 -39.46
CA ALA A 264 23.20 10.23 -38.75
C ALA A 264 21.95 11.12 -38.56
N LYS A 265 22.12 12.41 -38.23
CA LYS A 265 21.01 13.36 -38.09
C LYS A 265 20.38 13.78 -39.42
N ALA A 266 21.17 13.91 -40.49
CA ALA A 266 20.65 14.13 -41.83
C ALA A 266 19.74 12.96 -42.26
N ASN A 267 20.19 11.71 -42.05
CA ASN A 267 19.36 10.53 -42.30
C ASN A 267 18.12 10.46 -41.38
N GLU A 268 18.22 10.91 -40.12
CA GLU A 268 17.08 11.04 -39.21
C GLU A 268 16.01 12.00 -39.78
N ILE A 269 16.43 13.16 -40.33
CA ILE A 269 15.55 14.16 -40.94
C ILE A 269 14.89 13.61 -42.22
N ILE A 270 15.65 12.93 -43.08
CA ILE A 270 15.12 12.28 -44.29
C ILE A 270 14.05 11.24 -43.89
N ASN A 271 14.34 10.38 -42.91
CA ASN A 271 13.40 9.36 -42.43
C ASN A 271 12.16 9.97 -41.72
N LYS A 272 12.25 11.14 -41.09
CA LYS A 272 11.10 11.86 -40.53
C LYS A 272 10.18 12.44 -41.62
N ASN A 273 10.77 12.91 -42.72
CA ASN A 273 10.03 13.49 -43.86
C ASN A 273 9.59 12.45 -44.90
N THR A 274 10.01 11.18 -44.79
CA THR A 274 9.61 10.08 -45.67
C THR A 274 8.44 9.32 -45.05
N LEU A 275 7.28 9.29 -45.71
CA LEU A 275 6.16 8.42 -45.33
C LEU A 275 6.36 6.99 -45.85
N VAL A 276 6.05 6.00 -45.02
CA VAL A 276 6.05 4.58 -45.37
C VAL A 276 4.73 3.94 -45.00
N GLU A 277 4.29 2.94 -45.77
CA GLU A 277 3.10 2.16 -45.48
C GLU A 277 3.34 1.26 -44.26
N ILE A 278 2.37 1.22 -43.33
CA ILE A 278 2.38 0.27 -42.22
C ILE A 278 2.10 -1.13 -42.78
N ASN A 279 3.16 -1.85 -43.10
CA ASN A 279 3.13 -3.25 -43.53
C ASN A 279 2.87 -4.19 -42.34
N ALA A 280 1.70 -4.04 -41.70
CA ALA A 280 1.25 -4.79 -40.53
C ALA A 280 -0.29 -4.86 -40.48
N SER A 281 -0.85 -5.92 -39.90
CA SER A 281 -2.30 -6.08 -39.79
C SER A 281 -2.87 -5.20 -38.68
N PHE A 282 -3.79 -4.29 -39.03
CA PHE A 282 -4.58 -3.53 -38.05
C PHE A 282 -5.38 -4.47 -37.12
N LYS A 283 -5.58 -4.06 -35.86
CA LYS A 283 -6.30 -4.84 -34.84
C LYS A 283 -7.47 -4.06 -34.24
N ASP A 284 -7.17 -2.98 -33.52
CA ASP A 284 -8.15 -2.16 -32.82
C ASP A 284 -7.61 -0.72 -32.63
N THR A 285 -8.48 0.17 -32.16
CA THR A 285 -8.08 1.45 -31.58
C THR A 285 -8.27 1.42 -30.07
N LYS A 286 -7.49 2.24 -29.37
CA LYS A 286 -7.58 2.41 -27.93
C LYS A 286 -7.49 3.87 -27.54
N SER A 287 -8.56 4.38 -26.95
CA SER A 287 -8.61 5.75 -26.42
C SER A 287 -7.58 5.97 -25.31
N LEU A 288 -6.77 7.01 -25.49
CA LEU A 288 -5.74 7.47 -24.57
C LEU A 288 -6.30 8.53 -23.59
N LYS A 289 -5.55 8.83 -22.52
CA LYS A 289 -5.97 9.79 -21.48
C LYS A 289 -6.19 11.22 -22.01
N ASN A 290 -5.53 11.58 -23.11
CA ASN A 290 -5.67 12.86 -23.82
C ASN A 290 -6.85 12.88 -24.83
N LYS A 291 -7.68 11.83 -24.89
CA LYS A 291 -8.77 11.62 -25.87
C LYS A 291 -8.31 11.40 -27.33
N GLU A 292 -7.03 11.13 -27.52
CA GLU A 292 -6.48 10.68 -28.80
C GLU A 292 -6.63 9.15 -28.92
N GLU A 293 -6.84 8.65 -30.12
CA GLU A 293 -6.89 7.20 -30.37
C GLU A 293 -5.49 6.66 -30.71
N ALA A 294 -5.11 5.54 -30.09
CA ALA A 294 -3.94 4.77 -30.46
C ALA A 294 -4.35 3.59 -31.35
N TYR A 295 -3.83 3.53 -32.58
CA TYR A 295 -4.11 2.48 -33.56
C TYR A 295 -3.08 1.35 -33.39
N ASN A 296 -3.56 0.13 -33.15
CA ASN A 296 -2.72 -1.02 -32.87
C ASN A 296 -2.61 -1.95 -34.08
N PHE A 297 -1.40 -2.42 -34.34
CA PHE A 297 -1.05 -3.27 -35.48
C PHE A 297 -0.20 -4.45 -35.03
N GLU A 298 -0.31 -5.57 -35.74
CA GLU A 298 0.52 -6.76 -35.56
C GLU A 298 1.23 -7.14 -36.86
N LYS A 299 2.55 -7.27 -36.81
CA LYS A 299 3.39 -7.74 -37.92
C LYS A 299 3.97 -9.11 -37.59
N THR A 300 3.76 -10.09 -38.46
CA THR A 300 4.42 -11.39 -38.35
C THR A 300 5.92 -11.25 -38.63
N ASP A 301 6.75 -11.89 -37.81
CA ASP A 301 8.21 -11.94 -37.97
C ASP A 301 8.63 -13.41 -37.96
N SER A 302 9.32 -13.87 -39.01
CA SER A 302 9.68 -15.29 -39.15
C SER A 302 10.70 -15.79 -38.11
N ARG A 303 11.27 -14.88 -37.31
CA ARG A 303 12.26 -15.17 -36.26
C ARG A 303 11.63 -15.34 -34.88
N LEU A 304 10.32 -15.11 -34.74
CA LEU A 304 9.59 -15.10 -33.48
C LEU A 304 8.31 -15.92 -33.59
N GLU A 305 7.90 -16.57 -32.49
CA GLU A 305 6.60 -17.24 -32.40
C GLU A 305 5.45 -16.21 -32.35
N ASN A 306 5.69 -15.06 -31.73
CA ASN A 306 4.68 -14.03 -31.50
C ASN A 306 4.85 -12.81 -32.43
N PRO A 307 3.76 -12.25 -32.98
CA PRO A 307 3.84 -11.09 -33.86
C PRO A 307 4.29 -9.82 -33.11
N LEU A 308 5.03 -8.97 -33.82
CA LEU A 308 5.44 -7.65 -33.35
C LEU A 308 4.21 -6.75 -33.20
N LYS A 309 3.92 -6.30 -31.98
CA LYS A 309 2.83 -5.38 -31.66
C LYS A 309 3.34 -3.95 -31.72
N MET A 310 2.75 -3.13 -32.59
CA MET A 310 3.08 -1.71 -32.75
C MET A 310 1.85 -0.86 -32.51
N SER A 311 2.05 0.34 -31.95
CA SER A 311 0.97 1.27 -31.61
C SER A 311 1.39 2.69 -32.00
N PHE A 312 0.57 3.33 -32.83
CA PHE A 312 0.80 4.65 -33.39
C PHE A 312 -0.37 5.57 -32.98
N ASN A 313 -0.08 6.83 -32.66
CA ASN A 313 -1.12 7.78 -32.28
C ASN A 313 -1.86 8.27 -33.53
N GLU A 314 -3.12 8.69 -33.39
CA GLU A 314 -3.90 9.22 -34.51
C GLU A 314 -3.21 10.40 -35.23
N SER A 315 -2.55 11.28 -34.48
CA SER A 315 -1.81 12.43 -35.02
C SER A 315 -0.60 12.06 -35.89
N ASP A 316 -0.03 10.85 -35.71
CA ASP A 316 1.12 10.37 -36.47
C ASP A 316 0.73 9.68 -37.79
N ILE A 317 -0.55 9.37 -37.99
CA ILE A 317 -1.04 8.47 -39.04
C ILE A 317 -1.72 9.24 -40.18
N THR A 318 -1.17 9.09 -41.38
CA THR A 318 -1.86 9.46 -42.63
C THR A 318 -2.67 8.28 -43.16
N LYS A 319 -3.97 8.46 -43.39
CA LYS A 319 -4.87 7.43 -43.93
C LYS A 319 -5.16 7.74 -45.39
N THR A 320 -4.91 6.80 -46.30
CA THR A 320 -5.16 6.99 -47.74
C THR A 320 -5.48 5.64 -48.40
N ASN A 321 -6.53 5.57 -49.22
CA ASN A 321 -6.93 4.36 -49.96
C ASN A 321 -7.00 3.07 -49.10
N ASN A 322 -7.59 3.19 -47.90
CA ASN A 322 -7.70 2.12 -46.90
C ASN A 322 -6.35 1.54 -46.39
N LYS A 323 -5.25 2.28 -46.60
CA LYS A 323 -3.92 2.01 -46.07
C LYS A 323 -3.53 3.08 -45.04
N TYR A 324 -2.58 2.73 -44.18
CA TYR A 324 -2.07 3.57 -43.11
C TYR A 324 -0.59 3.88 -43.36
N TYR A 325 -0.21 5.13 -43.22
CA TYR A 325 1.15 5.63 -43.44
C TYR A 325 1.64 6.41 -42.23
N VAL A 326 2.92 6.28 -41.91
CA VAL A 326 3.62 7.01 -40.83
C VAL A 326 4.99 7.45 -41.34
N SER A 327 5.67 8.36 -40.62
CA SER A 327 7.07 8.63 -40.93
C SER A 327 7.93 7.37 -40.76
N LYS A 328 8.90 7.17 -41.66
CA LYS A 328 9.82 6.04 -41.61
C LYS A 328 10.58 5.98 -40.30
N HIS A 329 10.99 7.14 -39.79
CA HIS A 329 11.63 7.24 -38.46
C HIS A 329 10.75 6.61 -37.36
N LEU A 330 9.47 6.96 -37.31
CA LEU A 330 8.55 6.43 -36.31
C LEU A 330 8.26 4.94 -36.53
N TYR A 331 8.12 4.49 -37.77
CA TYR A 331 7.97 3.06 -38.09
C TYR A 331 9.17 2.25 -37.57
N ASP A 332 10.38 2.64 -37.98
CA ASP A 332 11.64 1.96 -37.61
C ASP A 332 11.85 1.96 -36.08
N GLU A 333 11.49 3.05 -35.40
CA GLU A 333 11.55 3.13 -33.94
C GLU A 333 10.58 2.14 -33.26
N LYS A 334 9.30 2.13 -33.70
CA LYS A 334 8.26 1.27 -33.13
C LYS A 334 8.52 -0.21 -33.41
N GLU A 335 8.99 -0.54 -34.61
CA GLU A 335 9.41 -1.89 -34.97
C GLU A 335 10.59 -2.36 -34.11
N LYS A 336 11.63 -1.52 -33.95
CA LYS A 336 12.81 -1.85 -33.12
C LYS A 336 12.47 -2.01 -31.64
N GLN A 337 11.55 -1.18 -31.12
CA GLN A 337 11.03 -1.33 -29.75
C GLN A 337 10.22 -2.62 -29.60
N SER A 338 9.34 -2.92 -30.56
CA SER A 338 8.51 -4.12 -30.55
C SER A 338 9.34 -5.39 -30.64
N LEU A 339 10.29 -5.46 -31.57
CA LEU A 339 11.24 -6.57 -31.72
C LEU A 339 12.02 -6.82 -30.44
N LYS A 340 12.55 -5.76 -29.81
CA LYS A 340 13.23 -5.87 -28.51
C LYS A 340 12.28 -6.47 -27.45
N GLN A 341 11.06 -5.97 -27.35
CA GLN A 341 10.10 -6.44 -26.35
C GLN A 341 9.66 -7.89 -26.60
N SER A 342 9.52 -8.31 -27.85
CA SER A 342 9.16 -9.69 -28.23
C SER A 342 10.31 -10.67 -27.97
N ILE A 343 11.54 -10.35 -28.37
CA ILE A 343 12.75 -11.14 -28.02
C ILE A 343 12.84 -11.35 -26.50
N LEU A 344 12.62 -10.28 -25.74
CA LEU A 344 12.61 -10.31 -24.28
C LEU A 344 11.48 -11.18 -23.71
N SER A 345 10.29 -11.16 -24.31
CA SER A 345 9.14 -11.97 -23.89
C SER A 345 9.31 -13.46 -24.20
N GLU A 346 9.97 -13.80 -25.31
CA GLU A 346 10.06 -15.16 -25.84
C GLU A 346 11.32 -15.88 -25.34
N TYR A 347 12.49 -15.27 -25.55
CA TYR A 347 13.80 -15.84 -25.18
C TYR A 347 14.28 -15.41 -23.79
N GLY A 348 13.41 -14.74 -23.02
CA GLY A 348 13.77 -14.16 -21.74
C GLY A 348 14.22 -15.18 -20.69
N THR A 349 13.55 -16.33 -20.62
CA THR A 349 13.92 -17.42 -19.72
C THR A 349 15.32 -17.96 -20.04
N GLU A 350 15.72 -17.99 -21.31
CA GLU A 350 17.08 -18.39 -21.70
C GLU A 350 18.13 -17.35 -21.32
N ARG A 351 17.84 -16.05 -21.48
CA ARG A 351 18.73 -14.98 -20.97
C ARG A 351 18.97 -15.09 -19.46
N GLU A 352 17.95 -15.45 -18.69
CA GLU A 352 18.08 -15.67 -17.25
C GLU A 352 18.83 -16.97 -16.91
N LYS A 353 18.62 -18.06 -17.65
CA LYS A 353 19.42 -19.29 -17.51
C LYS A 353 20.90 -19.03 -17.76
N ILE A 354 21.25 -18.28 -18.82
CA ILE A 354 22.61 -17.84 -19.14
C ILE A 354 23.20 -17.03 -17.97
N TYR A 355 22.48 -16.01 -17.49
CA TYR A 355 22.92 -15.20 -16.34
C TYR A 355 23.18 -16.06 -15.09
N ASN A 356 22.26 -16.97 -14.77
CA ASN A 356 22.37 -17.84 -13.59
C ASN A 356 23.50 -18.88 -13.73
N LYS A 357 23.75 -19.41 -14.94
CA LYS A 357 24.89 -20.26 -15.25
C LYS A 357 26.21 -19.52 -14.99
N LEU A 358 26.40 -18.36 -15.64
CA LEU A 358 27.61 -17.53 -15.49
C LEU A 358 27.84 -17.08 -14.04
N ALA A 359 26.77 -16.81 -13.29
CA ALA A 359 26.86 -16.46 -11.88
C ALA A 359 27.36 -17.63 -11.02
N ARG A 360 26.84 -18.85 -11.26
CA ARG A 360 27.29 -20.08 -10.57
C ARG A 360 28.74 -20.43 -10.90
N GLU A 361 29.14 -20.27 -12.16
CA GLU A 361 30.54 -20.46 -12.59
C GLU A 361 31.52 -19.50 -11.89
N ARG A 362 31.04 -18.34 -11.42
CA ARG A 362 31.80 -17.38 -10.60
C ARG A 362 31.58 -17.54 -9.08
N GLY A 363 30.94 -18.62 -8.64
CA GLY A 363 30.73 -18.95 -7.23
C GLY A 363 29.59 -18.20 -6.53
N PHE A 364 28.74 -17.47 -7.27
CA PHE A 364 27.57 -16.80 -6.71
C PHE A 364 26.38 -17.76 -6.56
N ASN A 365 25.58 -17.57 -5.52
CA ASN A 365 24.28 -18.23 -5.39
C ASN A 365 23.16 -17.19 -5.56
N LEU A 366 22.28 -17.44 -6.52
CA LEU A 366 21.13 -16.60 -6.87
C LEU A 366 19.79 -17.27 -6.54
N GLU A 367 19.81 -18.35 -5.76
CA GLU A 367 18.61 -19.03 -5.28
C GLU A 367 17.68 -18.06 -4.55
N LYS A 368 16.38 -18.28 -4.76
CA LYS A 368 15.31 -17.48 -4.20
C LYS A 368 14.32 -18.37 -3.48
N ARG A 369 13.69 -17.80 -2.46
CA ARG A 369 12.59 -18.42 -1.71
C ARG A 369 11.41 -17.44 -1.63
N PRO A 370 10.18 -17.93 -1.44
CA PRO A 370 9.04 -17.06 -1.18
C PRO A 370 9.26 -16.13 0.01
N LEU A 371 8.70 -14.93 -0.09
CA LEU A 371 8.61 -13.96 1.00
C LEU A 371 7.66 -14.48 2.09
N THR A 372 8.07 -14.34 3.35
CA THR A 372 7.34 -14.75 4.55
C THR A 372 7.16 -13.58 5.52
N GLU A 373 6.32 -13.74 6.53
CA GLU A 373 6.14 -12.79 7.64
C GLU A 373 7.44 -12.47 8.38
N LYS A 374 8.37 -13.43 8.44
CA LYS A 374 9.69 -13.28 9.09
C LYS A 374 10.62 -12.32 8.35
N ASP A 375 10.34 -12.05 7.08
CA ASP A 375 11.12 -11.16 6.23
C ASP A 375 10.63 -9.70 6.31
N LEU A 376 9.46 -9.46 6.92
CA LEU A 376 8.88 -8.15 7.10
C LEU A 376 9.50 -7.45 8.32
N LEU A 377 9.71 -6.13 8.20
CA LEU A 377 9.92 -5.26 9.36
C LEU A 377 8.60 -4.57 9.69
N TRP A 378 8.05 -4.85 10.88
CA TRP A 378 6.86 -4.19 11.36
C TRP A 378 6.80 -4.17 12.89
N TYR A 379 6.10 -3.16 13.41
CA TYR A 379 5.79 -3.01 14.82
C TYR A 379 4.29 -2.74 14.99
N GLY A 380 3.67 -3.42 15.93
CA GLY A 380 2.26 -3.26 16.27
C GLY A 380 2.05 -2.59 17.62
N LYS A 381 0.95 -1.85 17.76
CA LYS A 381 0.45 -1.41 19.07
C LYS A 381 -1.06 -1.59 19.14
N VAL A 382 -1.55 -2.17 20.23
CA VAL A 382 -2.99 -2.30 20.49
C VAL A 382 -3.50 -1.01 21.13
N GLU A 383 -4.72 -0.63 20.81
CA GLU A 383 -5.44 0.47 21.45
C GLU A 383 -6.83 -0.02 21.87
N THR A 384 -7.28 0.43 23.04
CA THR A 384 -8.54 -0.03 23.68
C THR A 384 -9.66 1.00 23.64
N GLN A 385 -9.33 2.24 23.27
CA GLN A 385 -10.22 3.40 23.29
C GLN A 385 -10.09 4.17 21.97
N ARG A 386 -11.10 4.96 21.63
CA ARG A 386 -11.08 5.89 20.49
C ARG A 386 -11.78 7.18 20.87
N THR A 387 -11.41 8.29 20.25
CA THR A 387 -12.14 9.56 20.37
C THR A 387 -12.87 9.92 19.07
N HIS A 388 -13.95 10.67 19.21
CA HIS A 388 -14.66 11.27 18.10
C HIS A 388 -13.80 12.34 17.42
N LYS A 389 -13.58 12.21 16.11
CA LYS A 389 -12.74 13.15 15.35
C LYS A 389 -13.57 14.37 14.93
N PRO A 390 -12.96 15.57 14.75
CA PRO A 390 -13.67 16.73 14.20
C PRO A 390 -14.36 16.47 12.85
N THR A 391 -13.84 15.51 12.08
CA THR A 391 -14.35 15.09 10.77
C THR A 391 -15.42 13.99 10.83
N ASP A 392 -15.78 13.48 12.02
CA ASP A 392 -16.81 12.44 12.13
C ASP A 392 -18.20 13.02 11.82
N LEU A 393 -19.01 12.29 11.05
CA LEU A 393 -20.29 12.80 10.51
C LEU A 393 -21.24 13.38 11.59
N TYR A 394 -21.35 12.72 12.74
CA TYR A 394 -22.19 13.20 13.85
C TYR A 394 -21.59 14.42 14.56
N VAL A 395 -20.26 14.54 14.62
CA VAL A 395 -19.58 15.72 15.17
C VAL A 395 -19.81 16.93 14.26
N ILE A 396 -19.65 16.79 12.95
CA ILE A 396 -19.91 17.87 11.99
C ILE A 396 -21.37 18.33 12.09
N LYS A 397 -22.33 17.41 12.04
CA LYS A 397 -23.76 17.72 12.16
C LYS A 397 -24.09 18.41 13.49
N ASN A 398 -23.57 17.89 14.61
CA ASN A 398 -23.78 18.53 15.91
C ASN A 398 -23.12 19.91 15.97
N GLN A 399 -21.94 20.12 15.40
CA GLN A 399 -21.30 21.44 15.34
C GLN A 399 -22.13 22.45 14.52
N GLU A 400 -22.73 22.04 13.41
CA GLU A 400 -23.65 22.87 12.62
C GLU A 400 -24.92 23.22 13.41
N THR A 401 -25.57 22.22 14.02
CA THR A 401 -26.75 22.40 14.86
C THR A 401 -26.47 23.30 16.07
N LEU A 402 -25.34 23.10 16.77
CA LEU A 402 -24.94 23.89 17.93
C LEU A 402 -24.65 25.36 17.55
N LYS A 403 -24.04 25.63 16.39
CA LYS A 403 -23.86 27.00 15.88
C LYS A 403 -25.19 27.70 15.55
N GLU A 404 -26.17 26.98 15.00
CA GLU A 404 -27.50 27.54 14.77
C GLU A 404 -28.24 27.77 16.11
N ILE A 405 -28.13 26.86 17.08
CA ILE A 405 -28.63 27.07 18.45
C ILE A 405 -28.01 28.33 19.07
N GLU A 406 -26.69 28.49 18.99
CA GLU A 406 -25.96 29.68 19.48
C GLU A 406 -26.42 30.97 18.79
N ARG A 407 -26.63 30.92 17.47
CA ARG A 407 -27.14 32.08 16.71
C ARG A 407 -28.56 32.47 17.12
N LEU A 408 -29.44 31.49 17.33
CA LEU A 408 -30.84 31.70 17.71
C LEU A 408 -30.99 32.09 19.19
N SER A 409 -30.10 31.63 20.07
CA SER A 409 -30.14 31.92 21.50
C SER A 409 -29.93 33.41 21.82
N LYS A 410 -29.29 34.16 20.92
CA LYS A 410 -29.17 35.64 21.00
C LYS A 410 -30.54 36.34 21.08
N ASN A 411 -31.57 35.76 20.47
CA ASN A 411 -32.97 36.20 20.56
C ASN A 411 -33.85 35.07 21.12
N LYS A 412 -33.48 34.53 22.29
CA LYS A 412 -34.06 33.29 22.85
C LYS A 412 -35.59 33.29 22.90
N ILE A 413 -36.22 34.39 23.32
CA ILE A 413 -37.68 34.52 23.51
C ILE A 413 -38.46 34.14 22.23
N PHE A 414 -38.06 34.65 21.07
CA PHE A 414 -38.74 34.36 19.80
C PHE A 414 -38.40 32.97 19.22
N ASN A 415 -37.35 32.31 19.72
CA ASN A 415 -36.79 31.11 19.11
C ASN A 415 -36.88 29.85 19.99
N GLN A 416 -37.48 29.91 21.19
CA GLN A 416 -37.55 28.79 22.15
C GLN A 416 -37.94 27.44 21.50
N ASN A 417 -39.07 27.39 20.79
CA ASN A 417 -39.55 26.16 20.14
C ASN A 417 -38.58 25.65 19.06
N LYS A 418 -37.91 26.55 18.33
CA LYS A 418 -36.92 26.17 17.31
C LYS A 418 -35.63 25.65 17.95
N ILE A 419 -35.20 26.24 19.06
CA ILE A 419 -34.04 25.79 19.84
C ILE A 419 -34.30 24.39 20.41
N ALA A 420 -35.45 24.14 21.06
CA ALA A 420 -35.79 22.82 21.61
C ALA A 420 -35.85 21.71 20.53
N ASN A 421 -36.36 22.04 19.34
CA ASN A 421 -36.36 21.12 18.20
C ASN A 421 -34.94 20.83 17.65
N LEU A 422 -34.01 21.80 17.75
CA LEU A 422 -32.61 21.59 17.37
C LEU A 422 -31.85 20.81 18.44
N GLU A 423 -32.09 21.08 19.73
CA GLU A 423 -31.47 20.38 20.87
C GLU A 423 -31.86 18.89 20.93
N SER A 424 -33.10 18.56 20.57
CA SER A 424 -33.57 17.17 20.41
C SER A 424 -33.08 16.50 19.12
N SER A 425 -32.59 17.26 18.15
CA SER A 425 -31.99 16.74 16.91
C SER A 425 -30.49 16.39 17.02
N LEU A 426 -29.85 16.72 18.15
CA LEU A 426 -28.44 16.43 18.40
C LEU A 426 -28.19 14.93 18.57
N PHE A 427 -27.15 14.41 17.91
CA PHE A 427 -26.70 13.03 18.07
C PHE A 427 -26.01 12.85 19.43
N ARG A 428 -26.39 11.82 20.18
CA ARG A 428 -25.92 11.53 21.54
C ARG A 428 -25.43 10.09 21.67
N ASP A 429 -24.61 9.83 22.68
CA ASP A 429 -24.17 8.48 23.06
C ASP A 429 -25.23 7.76 23.94
N GLU A 430 -25.01 6.48 24.26
CA GLU A 430 -25.85 5.65 25.14
C GLU A 430 -25.99 6.23 26.58
N LYS A 431 -25.22 7.27 26.93
CA LYS A 431 -25.25 8.01 28.21
C LYS A 431 -25.83 9.42 28.07
N ASP A 432 -26.50 9.72 26.96
CA ASP A 432 -27.11 11.01 26.60
C ASP A 432 -26.13 12.20 26.40
N ASN A 433 -24.81 11.96 26.33
CA ASN A 433 -23.84 13.01 26.04
C ASN A 433 -23.89 13.41 24.56
N ILE A 434 -23.91 14.71 24.27
CA ILE A 434 -23.83 15.23 22.91
C ILE A 434 -22.49 14.84 22.29
N ILE A 435 -22.53 14.13 21.15
CA ILE A 435 -21.34 13.69 20.42
C ILE A 435 -20.57 14.91 19.92
N LYS A 436 -19.35 15.09 20.42
CA LYS A 436 -18.44 16.20 20.10
C LYS A 436 -17.01 15.70 19.89
N ALA A 437 -16.19 16.51 19.22
CA ALA A 437 -14.77 16.18 19.03
C ALA A 437 -14.08 15.94 20.39
N GLY A 438 -13.23 14.92 20.46
CA GLY A 438 -12.53 14.51 21.68
C GLY A 438 -13.36 13.67 22.67
N LEU A 439 -14.68 13.54 22.50
CA LEU A 439 -15.48 12.61 23.31
C LEU A 439 -15.03 11.16 23.04
N LYS A 440 -14.83 10.36 24.09
CA LYS A 440 -14.51 8.93 23.93
C LYS A 440 -15.68 8.19 23.30
N LYS A 441 -15.40 7.30 22.35
CA LYS A 441 -16.39 6.44 21.71
C LYS A 441 -16.81 5.34 22.69
N GLU A 442 -18.09 5.04 22.69
CA GLU A 442 -18.72 4.04 23.55
C GLU A 442 -18.47 2.59 23.09
N GLY A 443 -18.72 1.64 24.00
CA GLY A 443 -18.50 0.21 23.78
C GLY A 443 -17.02 -0.17 23.63
N ASN A 444 -16.78 -1.42 23.23
CA ASN A 444 -15.43 -1.91 22.96
C ASN A 444 -14.83 -1.21 21.74
N GLN A 445 -13.64 -0.65 21.91
CA GLN A 445 -12.89 0.02 20.83
C GLN A 445 -11.51 -0.63 20.61
N TYR A 446 -11.37 -1.93 20.91
CA TYR A 446 -10.12 -2.66 20.66
C TYR A 446 -9.77 -2.64 19.17
N HIS A 447 -8.56 -2.22 18.87
CA HIS A 447 -8.01 -2.19 17.53
C HIS A 447 -6.49 -2.24 17.58
N VAL A 448 -5.84 -2.39 16.42
CA VAL A 448 -4.38 -2.44 16.33
C VAL A 448 -3.87 -1.60 15.18
N HIS A 449 -2.81 -0.85 15.48
CA HIS A 449 -2.01 -0.09 14.54
C HIS A 449 -0.75 -0.87 14.23
N LEU A 450 -0.50 -1.17 12.95
CA LEU A 450 0.69 -1.86 12.47
C LEU A 450 1.51 -0.90 11.62
N VAL A 451 2.70 -0.52 12.09
CA VAL A 451 3.66 0.28 11.35
C VAL A 451 4.58 -0.67 10.59
N VAL A 452 4.38 -0.79 9.29
CA VAL A 452 5.06 -1.75 8.42
C VAL A 452 6.06 -0.99 7.54
N SER A 453 7.34 -1.36 7.59
CA SER A 453 8.36 -0.80 6.70
C SER A 453 8.04 -1.10 5.24
N ARG A 454 8.43 -0.20 4.34
CA ARG A 454 8.30 -0.42 2.90
C ARG A 454 9.26 -1.47 2.36
N HIS A 455 10.29 -1.87 3.10
CA HIS A 455 11.25 -2.88 2.63
C HIS A 455 11.29 -4.10 3.55
N ASP A 456 11.78 -5.21 3.02
CA ASP A 456 12.14 -6.37 3.84
C ASP A 456 13.28 -6.03 4.83
N LYS A 457 13.42 -6.85 5.88
CA LYS A 457 14.55 -6.78 6.82
C LYS A 457 15.73 -7.70 6.48
N THR A 458 15.64 -8.52 5.44
CA THR A 458 16.63 -9.60 5.20
C THR A 458 17.87 -9.10 4.47
N MET A 459 17.71 -8.27 3.45
CA MET A 459 18.82 -7.73 2.66
C MET A 459 19.43 -6.55 3.39
N GLN A 460 20.73 -6.56 3.68
CA GLN A 460 21.46 -5.44 4.28
C GLN A 460 21.78 -4.36 3.24
N LYS A 461 22.15 -4.74 2.01
CA LYS A 461 22.53 -3.78 0.97
C LYS A 461 21.27 -3.08 0.43
N PRO A 462 21.22 -1.73 0.42
CA PRO A 462 20.04 -0.97 0.00
C PRO A 462 19.50 -1.33 -1.40
N GLU A 463 20.36 -1.75 -2.32
CA GLU A 463 20.04 -2.13 -3.70
C GLU A 463 19.46 -3.53 -3.87
N ASN A 464 19.55 -4.39 -2.84
CA ASN A 464 18.99 -5.74 -2.86
C ASN A 464 17.61 -5.81 -2.17
N LYS A 465 17.32 -4.87 -1.24
CA LYS A 465 16.02 -4.74 -0.56
C LYS A 465 14.85 -4.59 -1.54
N ILE A 466 13.77 -5.33 -1.32
CA ILE A 466 12.56 -5.30 -2.14
C ILE A 466 11.50 -4.33 -1.57
N SER A 467 10.92 -3.47 -2.42
CA SER A 467 9.87 -2.53 -1.99
C SER A 467 8.49 -3.19 -1.94
N LEU A 468 7.94 -3.36 -0.74
CA LEU A 468 6.66 -3.94 -0.36
C LEU A 468 5.59 -2.85 -0.10
N SER A 469 5.06 -2.26 -1.18
CA SER A 469 4.02 -1.23 -1.09
C SER A 469 2.60 -1.82 -1.23
N PRO A 470 1.73 -1.74 -0.20
CA PRO A 470 0.34 -2.19 -0.28
C PRO A 470 -0.55 -1.22 -1.08
N LEU A 471 0.00 -0.08 -1.50
CA LEU A 471 -0.68 0.96 -2.29
C LEU A 471 -0.25 0.98 -3.76
N ALA A 472 0.67 0.11 -4.18
CA ALA A 472 1.05 -0.03 -5.59
C ALA A 472 -0.09 -0.65 -6.41
N ASN A 473 -0.34 -0.12 -7.62
CA ASN A 473 -1.37 -0.65 -8.50
C ASN A 473 -0.99 -2.04 -9.04
N HIS A 474 -1.74 -3.08 -8.63
CA HIS A 474 -1.57 -4.47 -9.09
C HIS A 474 -1.68 -4.65 -10.63
N LYS A 475 -2.20 -3.66 -11.38
CA LYS A 475 -2.47 -3.79 -12.82
C LYS A 475 -1.27 -3.49 -13.74
N GLU A 476 -0.16 -2.96 -13.22
CA GLU A 476 0.92 -2.41 -14.05
C GLU A 476 2.26 -3.16 -13.90
N GLY A 477 2.40 -4.03 -12.90
CA GLY A 477 3.63 -4.72 -12.55
C GLY A 477 3.72 -6.17 -13.06
N LYS A 478 3.63 -6.42 -14.37
CA LYS A 478 4.06 -7.73 -14.88
C LYS A 478 5.58 -7.82 -14.82
N MET A 479 6.10 -8.79 -14.08
CA MET A 479 7.50 -9.17 -14.25
C MET A 479 7.71 -9.78 -15.64
N TYR A 480 8.97 -9.86 -16.04
CA TYR A 480 9.46 -10.47 -17.28
C TYR A 480 8.86 -11.87 -17.59
N LYS A 481 8.49 -12.62 -16.53
CA LYS A 481 7.85 -13.95 -16.60
C LYS A 481 6.32 -13.93 -16.62
N GLY A 482 5.69 -12.78 -16.86
CA GLY A 482 4.23 -12.63 -16.84
C GLY A 482 3.56 -12.70 -15.45
N ALA A 483 4.32 -12.95 -14.38
CA ALA A 483 3.82 -12.97 -13.01
C ALA A 483 3.33 -11.57 -12.57
N ASP A 484 2.11 -11.52 -12.00
CA ASP A 484 1.52 -10.32 -11.41
C ASP A 484 2.28 -9.94 -10.13
N VAL A 485 3.02 -8.83 -10.18
CA VAL A 485 3.70 -8.25 -9.02
C VAL A 485 2.93 -7.03 -8.52
N GLY A 486 2.39 -7.14 -7.30
CA GLY A 486 1.66 -6.06 -6.64
C GLY A 486 0.95 -6.55 -5.38
N PHE A 487 0.14 -5.69 -4.77
CA PHE A 487 -0.66 -6.03 -3.61
C PHE A 487 -2.15 -5.93 -3.95
N ASN A 488 -2.87 -7.04 -3.86
CA ASN A 488 -4.31 -7.11 -4.07
C ASN A 488 -5.04 -6.84 -2.74
N ARG A 489 -5.37 -5.55 -2.52
CA ARG A 489 -6.08 -5.07 -1.33
C ARG A 489 -7.45 -5.75 -1.12
N ASP A 490 -8.23 -5.94 -2.18
CA ASP A 490 -9.55 -6.58 -2.08
C ASP A 490 -9.42 -8.04 -1.61
N ALA A 491 -8.48 -8.80 -2.20
CA ALA A 491 -8.19 -10.16 -1.76
C ALA A 491 -7.61 -10.21 -0.33
N PHE A 492 -6.79 -9.22 0.05
CA PHE A 492 -6.28 -9.12 1.42
C PHE A 492 -7.40 -8.88 2.44
N PHE A 493 -8.37 -8.01 2.14
CA PHE A 493 -9.48 -7.73 3.05
C PHE A 493 -10.41 -8.94 3.22
N GLN A 494 -10.74 -9.65 2.14
CA GLN A 494 -11.48 -10.93 2.22
C GLN A 494 -10.72 -11.99 3.01
N LYS A 495 -9.40 -12.08 2.80
CA LYS A 495 -8.54 -13.03 3.49
C LYS A 495 -8.42 -12.70 4.98
N ALA A 496 -8.36 -11.42 5.35
CA ALA A 496 -8.36 -10.98 6.73
C ALA A 496 -9.62 -11.43 7.48
N GLU A 497 -10.80 -11.21 6.89
CA GLU A 497 -12.06 -11.74 7.41
C GLU A 497 -12.01 -13.26 7.58
N THR A 498 -11.55 -14.00 6.56
CA THR A 498 -11.38 -15.47 6.63
C THR A 498 -10.42 -15.91 7.73
N VAL A 499 -9.37 -15.13 8.03
CA VAL A 499 -8.43 -15.43 9.12
C VAL A 499 -9.08 -15.16 10.48
N PHE A 500 -9.83 -14.06 10.62
CA PHE A 500 -10.59 -13.77 11.84
C PHE A 500 -11.61 -14.88 12.14
N ASP A 501 -12.43 -15.21 11.14
CA ASP A 501 -13.52 -16.17 11.26
C ASP A 501 -13.00 -17.55 11.67
N LYS A 502 -11.87 -17.98 11.12
CA LYS A 502 -11.20 -19.24 11.50
C LYS A 502 -10.48 -19.18 12.85
N LYS A 503 -9.88 -18.04 13.21
CA LYS A 503 -9.10 -17.91 14.45
C LYS A 503 -10.00 -17.87 15.68
N PHE A 504 -11.17 -17.26 15.56
CA PHE A 504 -12.09 -17.01 16.66
C PHE A 504 -13.38 -17.86 16.58
N ASP A 505 -13.53 -18.71 15.57
CA ASP A 505 -14.77 -19.46 15.29
C ASP A 505 -15.99 -18.50 15.22
N TYR A 506 -15.89 -17.50 14.34
CA TYR A 506 -16.90 -16.46 14.18
C TYR A 506 -17.74 -16.69 12.92
N ASP A 507 -19.02 -16.97 13.09
CA ASP A 507 -20.00 -17.12 12.00
C ASP A 507 -20.38 -15.75 11.42
N ARG A 508 -19.63 -15.33 10.41
CA ARG A 508 -19.80 -14.04 9.72
C ARG A 508 -20.99 -14.07 8.78
N THR A 509 -21.98 -13.21 9.05
CA THR A 509 -23.10 -13.01 8.11
C THR A 509 -22.64 -12.29 6.83
N HIS A 510 -23.26 -12.58 5.68
CA HIS A 510 -22.91 -11.93 4.40
C HIS A 510 -22.96 -10.39 4.47
N LYS A 511 -23.89 -9.83 5.25
CA LYS A 511 -24.03 -8.37 5.45
C LYS A 511 -22.86 -7.74 6.21
N GLU A 512 -22.16 -8.51 7.04
CA GLU A 512 -20.98 -8.06 7.79
C GLU A 512 -19.67 -8.28 7.03
N SER A 513 -19.72 -9.00 5.90
CA SER A 513 -18.57 -9.26 5.04
C SER A 513 -18.21 -8.08 4.15
N TYR A 514 -16.93 -8.00 3.81
CA TYR A 514 -16.37 -7.08 2.82
C TYR A 514 -17.05 -7.25 1.45
N GLN A 515 -17.42 -8.48 1.07
CA GLN A 515 -18.12 -8.74 -0.19
C GLN A 515 -19.54 -8.14 -0.17
N GLY A 516 -20.32 -8.37 0.89
CA GLY A 516 -21.64 -7.77 1.06
C GLY A 516 -21.60 -6.24 1.05
N TYR A 517 -20.62 -5.63 1.72
CA TYR A 517 -20.37 -4.18 1.64
C TYR A 517 -20.08 -3.70 0.21
N LYS A 518 -19.25 -4.44 -0.55
CA LYS A 518 -18.88 -4.09 -1.92
C LYS A 518 -20.08 -4.22 -2.89
N GLU A 519 -20.90 -5.25 -2.71
CA GLU A 519 -22.16 -5.45 -3.44
C GLU A 519 -23.16 -4.33 -3.13
N GLU A 520 -23.38 -4.01 -1.85
CA GLU A 520 -24.26 -2.92 -1.44
C GLU A 520 -23.77 -1.57 -1.98
N LYS A 521 -22.47 -1.28 -1.91
CA LYS A 521 -21.88 -0.07 -2.48
C LYS A 521 -22.09 0.02 -4.00
N LYS A 522 -21.97 -1.11 -4.71
CA LYS A 522 -22.27 -1.18 -6.16
C LYS A 522 -23.74 -0.89 -6.42
N GLN A 523 -24.65 -1.52 -5.68
CA GLN A 523 -26.10 -1.28 -5.78
C GLN A 523 -26.47 0.18 -5.48
N ARG A 524 -25.92 0.77 -4.40
CA ARG A 524 -26.11 2.20 -4.06
C ARG A 524 -25.57 3.12 -5.17
N SER A 525 -24.43 2.82 -5.77
CA SER A 525 -23.89 3.62 -6.89
C SER A 525 -24.75 3.54 -8.16
N MET A 526 -25.29 2.35 -8.46
CA MET A 526 -26.19 2.12 -9.58
C MET A 526 -27.55 2.79 -9.34
N SER A 527 -28.08 2.69 -8.12
CA SER A 527 -29.29 3.37 -7.67
C SER A 527 -29.15 4.89 -7.76
N ASN A 528 -28.03 5.48 -7.30
CA ASN A 528 -27.79 6.91 -7.45
C ASN A 528 -27.78 7.38 -8.92
N ASN A 529 -27.23 6.57 -9.84
CA ASN A 529 -27.26 6.86 -11.28
C ASN A 529 -28.69 6.77 -11.87
N VAL A 530 -29.55 5.89 -11.36
CA VAL A 530 -30.97 5.78 -11.78
C VAL A 530 -31.84 6.88 -11.14
N VAL A 531 -31.64 7.19 -9.86
CA VAL A 531 -32.32 8.27 -9.12
C VAL A 531 -32.01 9.66 -9.69
N GLY A 532 -30.89 9.81 -10.41
CA GLY A 532 -30.60 10.98 -11.24
C GLY A 532 -31.56 11.17 -12.43
N LYS A 533 -32.22 10.11 -12.90
CA LYS A 533 -33.21 10.14 -14.00
C LYS A 533 -34.66 9.99 -13.56
N THR A 534 -34.97 9.34 -12.43
CA THR A 534 -36.35 9.01 -12.01
C THR A 534 -36.73 9.56 -10.64
N LYS A 535 -36.38 10.83 -10.36
CA LYS A 535 -36.46 11.44 -9.02
C LYS A 535 -37.90 11.78 -8.54
N GLY A 536 -38.91 11.64 -9.39
CA GLY A 536 -40.32 11.93 -9.07
C GLY A 536 -41.07 10.78 -8.40
N GLU A 537 -41.02 9.58 -8.96
CA GLU A 537 -42.09 8.57 -8.73
C GLU A 537 -41.70 7.45 -7.76
N LEU A 538 -40.42 7.05 -7.71
CA LEU A 538 -39.99 5.87 -6.92
C LEU A 538 -40.17 6.05 -5.39
N LYS A 539 -40.27 7.30 -4.92
CA LYS A 539 -40.38 7.64 -3.49
C LYS A 539 -41.75 7.27 -2.88
N SER A 540 -42.80 7.13 -3.69
CA SER A 540 -44.13 6.70 -3.23
C SER A 540 -44.26 5.17 -3.20
N PHE A 541 -43.62 4.47 -4.14
CA PHE A 541 -43.73 3.02 -4.31
C PHE A 541 -43.01 2.22 -3.22
N VAL A 542 -41.73 2.55 -2.95
CA VAL A 542 -40.90 1.80 -1.98
C VAL A 542 -41.47 1.86 -0.56
N LYS A 543 -42.11 2.96 -0.17
CA LYS A 543 -42.74 3.11 1.16
C LYS A 543 -44.01 2.25 1.34
N LYS A 544 -44.58 1.70 0.26
CA LYS A 544 -45.85 0.98 0.27
C LYS A 544 -45.74 -0.55 0.25
N HIS A 545 -44.57 -1.13 -0.12
CA HIS A 545 -44.49 -2.55 -0.50
C HIS A 545 -43.36 -3.40 0.11
N THR A 546 -42.44 -2.87 0.93
CA THR A 546 -41.25 -3.65 1.35
C THR A 546 -41.35 -4.44 2.66
N GLY A 547 -42.52 -4.48 3.32
CA GLY A 547 -42.94 -5.54 4.25
C GLY A 547 -41.89 -6.11 5.24
N ILE A 548 -41.09 -5.27 5.91
CA ILE A 548 -40.01 -5.75 6.80
C ILE A 548 -40.61 -6.15 8.17
N ASN A 549 -41.15 -7.36 8.28
CA ASN A 549 -41.39 -8.03 9.57
C ASN A 549 -41.75 -9.53 9.39
N THR A 550 -40.72 -10.38 9.23
CA THR A 550 -40.66 -11.81 9.62
C THR A 550 -39.43 -12.44 8.98
N ILE A 551 -38.51 -12.99 9.79
CA ILE A 551 -37.82 -14.31 9.74
C ILE A 551 -36.80 -14.28 10.89
N LYS A 552 -37.14 -14.88 12.04
CA LYS A 552 -36.19 -15.28 13.11
C LYS A 552 -36.80 -16.44 13.88
N GLN A 553 -36.50 -17.68 13.48
CA GLN A 553 -36.70 -18.87 14.32
C GLN A 553 -35.61 -19.91 14.05
N GLN A 554 -34.85 -20.22 15.11
CA GLN A 554 -34.27 -21.54 15.47
C GLN A 554 -33.21 -22.12 14.47
N ILE A 555 -32.18 -22.90 14.87
CA ILE A 555 -32.05 -23.95 15.90
C ILE A 555 -30.64 -23.93 16.54
N SER A 556 -30.49 -24.54 17.73
CA SER A 556 -29.24 -24.76 18.52
C SER A 556 -28.91 -26.27 18.61
N PRO A 557 -27.68 -26.77 18.89
CA PRO A 557 -26.82 -26.33 20.00
C PRO A 557 -25.28 -26.34 19.75
N VAL A 558 -24.51 -26.09 20.83
CA VAL A 558 -23.04 -26.26 20.94
C VAL A 558 -22.63 -27.74 20.95
N GLN A 559 -21.69 -28.16 20.09
CA GLN A 559 -20.81 -29.31 20.35
C GLN A 559 -19.60 -29.39 19.39
N ASN A 560 -18.50 -28.71 19.73
CA ASN A 560 -17.10 -29.19 19.59
C ASN A 560 -16.06 -28.17 20.11
N ILE A 561 -16.23 -27.68 21.34
CA ILE A 561 -15.16 -26.93 22.04
C ILE A 561 -14.25 -27.93 22.76
N LYS A 562 -13.38 -28.59 21.97
CA LYS A 562 -12.15 -29.27 22.43
C LYS A 562 -11.28 -29.58 21.23
N THR A 563 -9.98 -29.31 21.37
CA THR A 563 -8.95 -29.20 20.31
C THR A 563 -9.13 -28.00 19.36
N GLN A 564 -8.01 -27.31 19.07
CA GLN A 564 -7.86 -26.14 18.18
C GLN A 564 -8.24 -24.72 18.66
N LEU A 565 -8.09 -24.42 19.96
CA LEU A 565 -7.79 -23.02 20.36
C LEU A 565 -6.28 -22.70 20.41
N GLY A 566 -5.40 -23.70 20.34
CA GLY A 566 -3.94 -23.52 20.27
C GLY A 566 -3.25 -23.01 21.55
N MET A 567 -3.99 -22.35 22.44
CA MET A 567 -3.51 -21.76 23.69
C MET A 567 -3.13 -22.81 24.73
N SER A 568 -1.99 -23.49 24.52
CA SER A 568 -1.51 -24.52 25.44
C SER A 568 -0.78 -23.96 26.65
N GLN A 569 -0.23 -22.73 26.58
CA GLN A 569 0.49 -22.11 27.70
C GLN A 569 0.34 -20.58 27.74
N ILE A 570 -0.82 -20.10 28.20
CA ILE A 570 -1.04 -18.68 28.48
C ILE A 570 0.06 -18.14 29.46
N PRO A 571 0.62 -16.95 29.21
CA PRO A 571 1.73 -16.33 29.97
C PRO A 571 1.47 -16.13 31.47
N SER A 572 2.56 -16.03 32.24
CA SER A 572 2.58 -15.94 33.71
C SER A 572 1.91 -14.70 34.32
N ARG A 573 1.59 -13.66 33.55
CA ARG A 573 0.86 -12.48 34.06
C ARG A 573 -0.62 -12.76 34.28
N ILE A 574 -1.20 -13.74 33.59
CA ILE A 574 -2.59 -14.16 33.77
C ILE A 574 -2.60 -15.33 34.76
N PRO A 575 -3.38 -15.28 35.86
CA PRO A 575 -3.49 -16.39 36.81
C PRO A 575 -3.78 -17.71 36.10
N LYS A 576 -2.98 -18.74 36.38
CA LYS A 576 -3.15 -20.08 35.80
C LYS A 576 -4.07 -20.94 36.66
N THR A 577 -4.17 -20.61 37.94
CA THR A 577 -4.97 -21.30 38.95
C THR A 577 -5.70 -20.31 39.88
N PRO A 578 -6.74 -20.76 40.62
CA PRO A 578 -7.33 -19.98 41.72
C PRO A 578 -6.33 -19.60 42.82
N LEU A 579 -5.24 -20.36 42.98
CA LEU A 579 -4.18 -20.07 43.95
C LEU A 579 -3.31 -18.89 43.48
N ASP A 580 -2.90 -18.85 42.21
CA ASP A 580 -2.20 -17.69 41.62
C ASP A 580 -3.02 -16.41 41.73
N LEU A 581 -4.35 -16.54 41.57
CA LEU A 581 -5.30 -15.45 41.75
C LEU A 581 -5.30 -14.94 43.20
N ALA A 582 -5.36 -15.84 44.19
CA ALA A 582 -5.28 -15.48 45.59
C ALA A 582 -3.94 -14.76 45.92
N PHE A 583 -2.82 -15.21 45.36
CA PHE A 583 -1.53 -14.53 45.46
C PHE A 583 -1.55 -13.14 44.80
N LYS A 584 -2.14 -12.98 43.61
CA LYS A 584 -2.21 -11.69 42.89
C LYS A 584 -3.13 -10.69 43.60
N ILE A 585 -4.25 -11.16 44.18
CA ILE A 585 -5.13 -10.36 45.04
C ILE A 585 -4.39 -9.96 46.32
N GLY A 586 -3.75 -10.91 47.00
CA GLY A 586 -2.96 -10.68 48.21
C GLY A 586 -1.86 -9.64 47.99
N LYS A 587 -1.09 -9.77 46.91
CA LYS A 587 -0.09 -8.78 46.51
C LYS A 587 -0.72 -7.38 46.30
N LYS A 588 -1.83 -7.28 45.57
CA LYS A 588 -2.51 -6.00 45.32
C LYS A 588 -3.12 -5.36 46.58
N VAL A 589 -3.45 -6.17 47.60
CA VAL A 589 -3.87 -5.70 48.94
C VAL A 589 -2.66 -5.22 49.75
N ILE A 590 -1.53 -5.92 49.69
CA ILE A 590 -0.27 -5.53 50.34
C ILE A 590 0.29 -4.24 49.73
N ASP A 591 0.37 -4.14 48.40
CA ASP A 591 0.86 -2.96 47.68
C ASP A 591 -0.03 -1.72 47.96
N LYS A 592 -1.35 -1.90 48.15
CA LYS A 592 -2.27 -0.83 48.60
C LYS A 592 -2.20 -0.54 50.11
N GLY A 593 -1.70 -1.46 50.92
CA GLY A 593 -1.55 -1.31 52.37
C GLY A 593 -0.20 -0.71 52.79
N LEU A 594 0.81 -0.72 51.90
CA LEU A 594 2.16 -0.19 52.13
C LEU A 594 2.38 1.20 51.48
N GLY A 595 1.31 1.90 51.14
CA GLY A 595 1.39 3.29 50.66
C GLY A 595 1.77 4.26 51.79
N TYR A 596 3.02 4.70 51.78
CA TYR A 596 3.45 5.98 52.39
C TYR A 596 2.89 7.17 51.59
#